data_AF-A0A957S3C9-F1
#
_entry.id   AF-A0A957S3C9-F1
#
_cell.length_a   1.000
_cell.length_b   1.000
_cell.length_c   1.000
_cell.angle_alpha   90.00
_cell.angle_beta   90.00
_cell.angle_gamma   90.00
#
_symmetry.space_group_name_H-M   'P 1'
#
loop_
_entity.id
_entity.type
_entity.pdbx_description
1 polymer ?
#
loop_
_entity_poly.entity_id
_entity_poly.type
_entity_poly.pdbx_seq_one_letter_code
_entity_poly.pdbx_strand_id
1 'polypeptide(L)'
;MKQSSVGASRSRFSLTQPYRAVARRSRLIQASAARSQSNQQLLYVLMVASMTMIFNGSVFGVALPTIRDTYGINSETAAWLVTSYSLT
;
A
#
# COMPACT_ATOMS: atom_id res chain seq x y z
N MET A 1 -1.70 33.66 72.52
CA MET A 1 -1.55 32.23 72.18
C MET A 1 -2.79 31.76 71.43
N LYS A 2 -2.61 30.80 70.48
CA LYS A 2 -3.55 30.23 69.48
C LYS A 2 -3.46 30.92 68.10
N GLN A 3 -2.41 30.64 67.33
CA GLN A 3 -2.20 29.47 66.44
C GLN A 3 -3.13 29.45 65.22
N SER A 4 -2.49 29.87 64.12
CA SER A 4 -2.80 29.67 62.71
C SER A 4 -3.16 28.20 62.39
N SER A 5 -4.27 27.99 61.68
CA SER A 5 -4.55 26.73 60.97
C SER A 5 -4.57 26.99 59.46
N VAL A 6 -3.36 27.14 58.92
CA VAL A 6 -3.07 26.90 57.50
C VAL A 6 -3.37 25.43 57.22
N GLY A 7 -4.62 25.17 56.85
CA GLY A 7 -5.17 23.85 56.58
C GLY A 7 -4.92 23.43 55.13
N ALA A 8 -3.77 22.78 54.93
CA ALA A 8 -3.60 21.67 54.00
C ALA A 8 -4.03 21.90 52.54
N SER A 9 -3.12 22.55 51.82
CA SER A 9 -2.74 22.16 50.46
C SER A 9 -2.70 20.63 50.33
N ARG A 10 -3.76 20.03 49.79
CA ARG A 10 -3.76 18.65 49.28
C ARG A 10 -4.01 18.72 47.79
N SER A 11 -2.92 19.02 47.10
CA SER A 11 -2.54 18.45 45.82
C SER A 11 -3.22 17.10 45.57
N ARG A 12 -4.41 17.16 44.98
CA ARG A 12 -5.05 16.06 44.25
C ARG A 12 -4.30 15.91 42.91
N PHE A 13 -3.00 15.68 43.00
CA PHE A 13 -2.16 15.41 41.85
C PHE A 13 -2.53 14.01 41.35
N SER A 14 -3.21 14.00 40.22
CA SER A 14 -3.74 12.83 39.53
C SER A 14 -2.68 11.76 39.28
N LEU A 15 -2.67 10.71 40.12
CA LEU A 15 -1.94 9.46 39.90
C LEU A 15 -2.40 8.69 38.65
N THR A 16 -3.36 9.20 37.89
CA THR A 16 -3.87 8.61 36.63
C THR A 16 -3.20 9.16 35.37
N GLN A 17 -2.31 10.16 35.48
CA GLN A 17 -1.63 10.76 34.33
C GLN A 17 -0.74 9.82 33.50
N PRO A 18 0.00 8.83 34.05
CA PRO A 18 0.90 8.01 33.22
C PRO A 18 0.16 7.03 32.30
N TYR A 19 -1.04 6.58 32.69
CA TYR A 19 -1.80 5.58 31.92
C TYR A 19 -2.32 6.11 30.57
N ARG A 20 -2.70 7.40 30.52
CA ARG A 20 -3.19 8.04 29.27
C ARG A 20 -2.09 8.22 28.23
N ALA A 21 -0.85 8.48 28.67
CA ALA A 21 0.28 8.64 27.77
C ALA A 21 0.62 7.32 27.05
N VAL A 22 0.57 6.19 27.77
CA VAL A 22 0.81 4.85 27.22
C VAL A 22 -0.29 4.45 26.24
N ALA A 23 -1.56 4.67 26.59
CA ALA A 23 -2.70 4.37 25.71
C ALA A 23 -2.71 5.20 24.42
N ARG A 24 -2.15 6.41 24.43
CA ARG A 24 -1.99 7.23 23.23
C ARG A 24 -0.88 6.69 22.32
N ARG A 25 0.25 6.29 22.91
CA ARG A 25 1.39 5.72 22.17
C ARG A 25 1.02 4.41 21.48
N SER A 26 0.30 3.52 22.16
CA SER A 26 -0.15 2.26 21.57
C SER A 26 -1.10 2.46 20.38
N ARG A 27 -2.01 3.45 20.44
CA ARG A 27 -2.88 3.79 19.30
C ARG A 27 -2.10 4.31 18.08
N LEU A 28 -1.06 5.12 18.29
CA LEU A 28 -0.24 5.63 17.20
C LEU A 28 0.52 4.49 16.51
N ILE A 29 1.04 3.53 17.27
CA ILE A 29 1.71 2.34 16.74
C ILE A 29 0.74 1.46 15.95
N GLN A 30 -0.46 1.19 16.47
CA GLN A 30 -1.49 0.44 15.73
C GLN A 30 -1.95 1.15 14.45
N ALA A 31 -2.14 2.47 14.50
CA ALA A 31 -2.50 3.25 13.31
C ALA A 31 -1.39 3.22 12.24
N SER A 32 -0.10 3.24 12.64
CA SER A 32 1.02 3.08 11.72
C SER A 32 1.11 1.66 11.14
N ALA A 33 0.84 0.62 11.94
CA ALA A 33 0.84 -0.76 11.50
C ALA A 33 -0.28 -1.03 10.47
N ALA A 34 -1.49 -0.48 10.72
CA ALA A 34 -2.61 -0.57 9.78
C ALA A 34 -2.33 0.11 8.43
N ARG A 35 -1.68 1.30 8.44
CA ARG A 35 -1.24 1.97 7.20
C ARG A 35 -0.15 1.17 6.47
N SER A 36 0.78 0.58 7.21
CA SER A 36 1.82 -0.29 6.63
C SER A 36 1.22 -1.51 5.93
N GLN A 37 0.23 -2.17 6.54
CA GLN A 37 -0.50 -3.27 5.92
C GLN A 37 -1.29 -2.84 4.67
N SER A 38 -1.97 -1.69 4.73
CA SER A 38 -2.69 -1.14 3.56
C SER A 38 -1.74 -0.81 2.40
N ASN A 39 -0.56 -0.26 2.68
CA ASN A 39 0.45 0.01 1.66
C ASN A 39 1.04 -1.28 1.08
N GLN A 40 1.25 -2.31 1.91
CA GLN A 40 1.69 -3.63 1.44
C GLN A 40 0.65 -4.29 0.53
N GLN A 41 -0.62 -4.25 0.89
CA GLN A 41 -1.71 -4.75 0.04
C GLN A 41 -1.75 -4.01 -1.31
N LEU A 42 -1.61 -2.68 -1.29
CA LEU A 42 -1.53 -1.89 -2.51
C LEU A 42 -0.32 -2.30 -3.36
N LEU A 43 0.85 -2.48 -2.77
CA LEU A 43 2.05 -2.97 -3.48
C LEU A 43 1.83 -4.36 -4.08
N TYR A 44 1.17 -5.29 -3.39
CA TYR A 44 0.86 -6.60 -3.96
C TYR A 44 -0.08 -6.49 -5.18
N VAL A 45 -1.11 -5.64 -5.12
CA VAL A 45 -1.99 -5.41 -6.26
C VAL A 45 -1.23 -4.80 -7.42
N LEU A 46 -0.35 -3.82 -7.17
CA LEU A 46 0.50 -3.23 -8.21
C LEU A 46 1.47 -4.25 -8.82
N MET A 47 2.06 -5.12 -8.00
CA MET A 47 2.96 -6.18 -8.46
C MET A 47 2.21 -7.13 -9.40
N VAL A 48 1.03 -7.60 -9.02
CA VAL A 48 0.22 -8.49 -9.86
C VAL A 48 -0.18 -7.80 -11.17
N ALA A 49 -0.69 -6.56 -11.11
CA ALA A 49 -1.04 -5.80 -12.31
C ALA A 49 0.15 -5.61 -13.25
N SER A 50 1.33 -5.27 -12.70
CA SER A 50 2.56 -5.14 -13.50
C SER A 50 3.00 -6.46 -14.13
N MET A 51 2.85 -7.57 -13.41
CA MET A 51 3.18 -8.90 -13.91
C MET A 51 2.25 -9.32 -15.05
N THR A 52 0.95 -9.07 -14.94
CA THR A 52 -0.03 -9.33 -16.00
C THR A 52 0.28 -8.52 -17.26
N MET A 53 0.69 -7.26 -17.11
CA MET A 53 1.07 -6.41 -18.24
C MET A 53 2.25 -7.01 -19.03
N ILE A 54 3.32 -7.40 -18.33
CA ILE A 54 4.51 -8.02 -18.95
C ILE A 54 4.18 -9.38 -19.55
N PHE A 55 3.36 -10.17 -18.85
CA PHE A 55 2.95 -11.48 -19.31
C PHE A 55 2.17 -11.40 -20.63
N ASN A 56 1.21 -10.48 -20.75
CA ASN A 56 0.45 -10.31 -21.98
C ASN A 56 1.36 -9.97 -23.17
N GLY A 57 2.32 -9.05 -23.00
CA GLY A 57 3.29 -8.74 -24.07
C GLY A 57 4.13 -9.95 -24.47
N SER A 58 4.54 -10.77 -23.51
CA SER A 58 5.31 -12.00 -23.76
C SER A 58 4.49 -13.05 -24.51
N VAL A 59 3.20 -13.21 -24.16
CA VAL A 59 2.27 -14.11 -24.85
C VAL A 59 2.09 -13.70 -26.30
N PHE A 60 1.94 -12.40 -26.60
CA PHE A 60 1.89 -11.92 -27.98
C PHE A 60 3.18 -12.25 -28.75
N GLY A 61 4.35 -12.09 -28.12
CA GLY A 61 5.64 -12.48 -28.70
C GLY A 61 5.70 -13.94 -29.13
N VAL A 62 5.20 -14.85 -28.30
CA VAL A 62 5.20 -16.31 -28.58
C VAL A 62 4.10 -16.69 -29.58
N ALA A 63 2.93 -16.05 -29.53
CA ALA A 63 1.79 -16.37 -30.39
C ALA A 63 1.89 -15.76 -31.80
N LEU A 64 2.67 -14.69 -31.98
CA LEU A 64 2.83 -13.96 -33.24
C LEU A 64 3.18 -14.83 -34.45
N PRO A 65 4.18 -15.74 -34.38
CA PRO A 65 4.50 -16.61 -35.49
C PRO A 65 3.31 -17.48 -35.91
N THR A 66 2.62 -18.10 -34.93
CA THR A 66 1.44 -18.93 -35.20
C THR A 66 0.28 -18.14 -35.81
N ILE A 67 0.03 -16.92 -35.33
CA ILE A 67 -1.00 -16.02 -35.89
C ILE A 67 -0.62 -15.63 -37.32
N ARG A 68 0.64 -15.27 -37.56
CA ARG A 68 1.14 -14.91 -38.89
C ARG A 68 0.94 -16.05 -39.88
N ASP A 69 1.30 -17.27 -39.49
CA ASP A 69 1.24 -18.45 -40.34
C ASP A 69 -0.22 -18.92 -40.55
N THR A 70 -1.10 -18.76 -39.56
CA THR A 70 -2.53 -19.12 -39.66
C THR A 70 -3.32 -18.18 -40.56
N TYR A 71 -3.06 -16.88 -40.46
CA TYR A 71 -3.81 -15.84 -41.18
C TYR A 71 -3.09 -15.31 -42.43
N GLY A 72 -1.90 -15.85 -42.76
CA GLY A 72 -1.11 -15.43 -43.92
C GLY A 72 -0.68 -13.96 -43.88
N ILE A 73 -0.51 -13.41 -42.68
CA ILE A 73 -0.28 -11.96 -42.47
C ILE A 73 1.18 -11.63 -42.78
N ASN A 74 1.44 -10.48 -43.43
CA ASN A 74 2.80 -9.99 -43.65
C ASN A 74 3.47 -9.59 -42.31
N SER A 75 4.80 -9.71 -42.22
CA SER A 75 5.58 -9.32 -41.04
C SER A 75 5.38 -7.85 -40.67
N GLU A 76 5.18 -6.98 -41.65
CA GLU A 76 4.90 -5.55 -41.44
C GLU A 76 3.57 -5.33 -40.71
N THR A 77 2.51 -6.02 -41.13
CA THR A 77 1.19 -5.94 -40.49
C THR A 77 1.22 -6.53 -39.07
N ALA A 78 1.99 -7.60 -38.87
CA ALA A 78 2.20 -8.19 -37.55
C ALA A 78 2.94 -7.22 -36.60
N ALA A 79 3.92 -6.46 -37.11
CA ALA A 79 4.62 -5.43 -36.34
C ALA A 79 3.65 -4.30 -35.91
N TRP A 80 2.78 -3.85 -36.81
CA TRP A 80 1.74 -2.86 -36.49
C TRP A 80 0.78 -3.34 -35.39
N LEU A 81 0.39 -4.61 -35.40
CA LEU A 81 -0.44 -5.21 -34.34
C LEU A 81 0.21 -5.11 -32.95
N VAL A 82 1.51 -5.39 -32.85
CA VAL A 82 2.27 -5.26 -31.59
C VAL A 82 2.39 -3.80 -31.16
N THR A 83 2.64 -2.91 -32.11
CA THR A 83 2.72 -1.48 -31.85
C THR A 83 1.39 -0.93 -31.35
N SER A 84 0.26 -1.31 -31.97
CA SER A 84 -1.08 -0.93 -31.51
C SER A 84 -1.37 -1.38 -30.08
N TYR A 85 -0.97 -2.60 -29.72
CA TYR A 85 -1.12 -3.12 -28.36
C TYR A 85 -0.28 -2.34 -27.33
N SER A 86 0.86 -1.80 -27.74
CA SER A 86 1.78 -1.04 -26.87
C SER A 86 1.38 0.43 -26.70
N LEU A 87 0.48 0.94 -27.56
CA LEU A 87 -0.02 2.32 -27.53
C LEU A 87 -1.23 2.49 -26.58
N THR A 88 -1.85 1.39 -26.17
CA THR A 88 -2.91 1.35 -25.14
C THR A 88 -2.35 1.41 -23.73
#